data_AF-A0A527UUA1-F1
#
_entry.id   AF-A0A527UUA1-F1
#
_cell.length_a   1.000
_cell.length_b   1.000
_cell.length_c   1.000
_cell.angle_alpha   90.00
_cell.angle_beta   90.00
_cell.angle_gamma   90.00
#
_symmetry.space_group_name_H-M   'P 1'
#
loop_
_entity.id
_entity.type
_entity.pdbx_description
1 polymer ?
#
loop_
_entity_poly.entity_id
_entity_poly.type
_entity_poly.pdbx_seq_one_letter_code
_entity_poly.pdbx_strand_id
1 'polypeptide(L)'
;ALRALPVKEAYVDGELCAVRADGVTSFSRLQAAMDEGRTGDLAFFAFDLLFLNGESIAKLPLIDRKARLEGLFSTDMPGLRF
;
A
#
# COMPACT_ATOMS: atom_id res chain seq x y z
N ALA A 1 2.35 9.24 -2.05
CA ALA A 1 3.07 7.95 -2.00
C ALA A 1 2.80 7.09 -3.24
N LEU A 2 1.58 6.57 -3.48
CA LEU A 2 1.29 5.65 -4.61
C LEU A 2 1.70 6.13 -6.02
N ARG A 3 1.67 7.45 -6.28
CA ARG A 3 2.15 8.03 -7.56
C ARG A 3 3.65 7.82 -7.84
N ALA A 4 4.43 7.42 -6.84
CA ALA A 4 5.85 7.12 -6.99
C ALA A 4 6.12 5.70 -7.54
N LEU A 5 5.09 4.85 -7.61
CA LEU A 5 5.23 3.51 -8.19
C LEU A 5 5.57 3.64 -9.70
N PRO A 6 6.53 2.87 -10.22
CA PRO A 6 7.00 2.96 -11.60
C PRO A 6 6.04 2.23 -12.57
N VAL A 7 4.78 2.63 -12.60
CA VAL A 7 3.70 2.02 -13.40
C VAL A 7 2.89 3.09 -14.12
N LYS A 8 2.27 2.73 -15.24
CA LYS A 8 1.30 3.62 -15.92
C LYS A 8 -0.06 3.55 -15.23
N GLU A 9 -0.50 2.35 -14.90
CA GLU A 9 -1.77 2.07 -14.24
C GLU A 9 -1.69 0.75 -13.47
N ALA A 10 -2.30 0.72 -12.28
CA ALA A 10 -2.33 -0.46 -11.43
C ALA A 10 -3.55 -0.45 -10.51
N TYR A 11 -4.09 -1.63 -10.21
CA TYR A 11 -5.03 -1.83 -9.11
C TYR A 11 -4.29 -2.54 -7.98
N VAL A 12 -4.04 -1.80 -6.91
CA VAL A 12 -3.32 -2.27 -5.72
C VAL A 12 -4.32 -2.42 -4.59
N ASP A 13 -4.32 -3.58 -3.95
CA ASP A 13 -5.08 -3.81 -2.73
C ASP A 13 -4.17 -3.61 -1.50
N GLY A 14 -4.72 -3.04 -0.45
CA GLY A 14 -3.95 -2.63 0.72
C GLY A 14 -4.77 -2.02 1.84
N GLU A 15 -4.13 -1.83 2.98
CA GLU A 15 -4.75 -1.29 4.20
C GLU A 15 -4.07 0.04 4.60
N LEU A 16 -4.87 1.05 4.93
CA LEU A 16 -4.36 2.30 5.50
C LEU A 16 -4.27 2.19 7.02
N CYS A 17 -3.09 2.41 7.58
CA CYS A 17 -2.81 2.15 8.99
C CYS A 17 -2.12 3.35 9.66
N ALA A 18 -2.54 3.67 10.89
CA ALA A 18 -1.71 4.45 11.81
C ALA A 18 -0.74 3.50 12.52
N VAL A 19 0.57 3.73 12.37
CA VAL A 19 1.61 2.90 12.98
C VAL A 19 2.13 3.59 14.23
N ARG A 20 2.10 2.89 15.37
CA ARG A 20 2.66 3.38 16.63
C ARG A 20 4.19 3.27 16.63
N ALA A 21 4.84 3.93 17.59
CA ALA A 21 6.30 3.90 17.74
C ALA A 21 6.86 2.48 18.01
N ASP A 22 6.05 1.57 18.55
CA ASP A 22 6.40 0.16 18.75
C ASP A 22 6.13 -0.72 17.51
N GLY A 23 5.78 -0.12 16.38
CA GLY A 23 5.51 -0.81 15.11
C GLY A 23 4.12 -1.41 15.00
N VAL A 24 3.29 -1.34 16.04
CA VAL A 24 1.94 -1.91 16.06
C VAL A 24 0.95 -0.94 15.43
N THR A 25 0.03 -1.45 14.62
CA THR A 25 -1.05 -0.64 14.03
C THR A 25 -2.11 -0.28 15.08
N SER A 26 -2.73 0.89 14.93
CA SER A 26 -3.74 1.38 15.88
C SER A 26 -4.97 1.92 15.15
N PHE A 27 -6.08 1.19 15.25
CA PHE A 27 -7.34 1.57 14.63
C PHE A 27 -7.90 2.89 15.20
N SER A 28 -7.85 3.08 16.53
CA SER A 28 -8.32 4.32 17.15
C SER A 28 -7.54 5.56 16.69
N ARG A 29 -6.22 5.42 16.47
CA ARG A 29 -5.40 6.51 15.89
C ARG A 29 -5.70 6.75 14.43
N LEU A 30 -5.97 5.71 13.65
CA LEU A 30 -6.43 5.86 12.27
C LEU A 30 -7.73 6.67 12.24
N GLN A 31 -8.72 6.31 13.04
CA GLN A 31 -9.99 7.05 13.11
C GLN A 31 -9.77 8.53 13.48
N ALA A 32 -9.03 8.80 14.55
CA ALA A 32 -8.72 10.17 14.97
C ALA A 32 -8.00 10.98 13.87
N ALA A 33 -7.00 10.39 13.22
CA ALA A 33 -6.27 11.03 12.12
C ALA A 33 -7.19 11.36 10.93
N MET A 34 -8.16 10.48 10.63
CA MET A 34 -9.14 10.71 9.57
C MET A 34 -10.14 11.79 9.94
N ASP A 35 -10.69 11.76 11.15
CA ASP A 35 -11.66 12.74 11.65
C ASP A 35 -11.07 14.16 11.74
N GLU A 36 -9.79 14.25 12.13
CA GLU A 36 -9.07 15.52 12.28
C GLU A 36 -8.38 15.99 10.98
N GLY A 37 -8.41 15.18 9.92
CA GLY A 37 -7.70 15.45 8.66
C GLY A 37 -6.17 15.41 8.76
N ARG A 38 -5.61 14.86 9.86
CA ARG A 38 -4.16 14.75 10.11
C ARG A 38 -3.61 13.41 9.63
N THR A 39 -3.66 13.18 8.33
CA THR A 39 -3.32 11.90 7.70
C THR A 39 -1.84 11.72 7.33
N GLY A 40 -0.99 12.71 7.64
CA GLY A 40 0.43 12.72 7.24
C GLY A 40 1.27 11.56 7.82
N ASP A 41 0.86 11.02 8.96
CA ASP A 41 1.56 9.91 9.65
C ASP A 41 0.95 8.53 9.34
N LEU A 42 -0.04 8.45 8.45
CA LEU A 42 -0.62 7.18 8.03
C LEU A 42 0.27 6.51 6.98
N ALA A 43 0.35 5.18 7.06
CA ALA A 43 1.05 4.36 6.09
C ALA A 43 0.06 3.45 5.36
N PHE A 44 0.18 3.34 4.04
CA PHE A 44 -0.55 2.36 3.25
C PHE A 44 0.29 1.10 3.11
N PHE A 45 -0.26 -0.03 3.58
CA PHE A 45 0.34 -1.36 3.47
C PHE A 45 -0.29 -2.09 2.29
N ALA A 46 0.42 -2.15 1.16
CA ALA A 46 -0.02 -2.89 -0.01
C ALA A 46 0.25 -4.39 0.18
N PHE A 47 -0.70 -5.24 -0.18
CA PHE A 47 -0.54 -6.70 -0.05
C PHE A 47 -0.97 -7.49 -1.28
N ASP A 48 -1.62 -6.88 -2.28
CA ASP A 48 -1.96 -7.54 -3.53
C ASP A 48 -1.96 -6.58 -4.73
N LEU A 49 -1.77 -7.15 -5.93
CA LEU A 49 -1.81 -6.45 -7.21
C LEU A 49 -2.76 -7.21 -8.13
N LEU A 50 -3.80 -6.53 -8.62
CA LEU A 50 -4.89 -7.14 -9.37
C LEU A 50 -4.88 -6.78 -10.86
N PHE A 51 -4.24 -5.67 -11.19
CA PHE A 51 -4.12 -5.15 -12.56
C PHE A 51 -2.81 -4.38 -12.69
N LEU A 52 -2.16 -4.49 -13.85
CA LEU A 52 -0.92 -3.80 -14.15
C LEU A 52 -0.83 -3.47 -15.66
N ASN A 53 -0.72 -2.20 -16.01
CA ASN A 53 -0.39 -1.71 -17.35
C ASN A 53 -1.18 -2.40 -18.49
N GLY A 54 -2.51 -2.38 -18.44
CA GLY A 54 -3.39 -2.99 -19.44
C GLY A 54 -3.72 -4.47 -19.20
N GLU A 55 -3.08 -5.15 -18.25
CA GLU A 55 -3.29 -6.57 -17.98
C GLU A 55 -3.97 -6.81 -16.63
N SER A 56 -5.06 -7.58 -16.62
CA SER A 56 -5.60 -8.13 -15.39
C SER A 56 -4.76 -9.32 -14.92
N ILE A 57 -4.15 -9.19 -13.75
CA ILE A 57 -3.33 -10.24 -13.14
C ILE A 57 -4.05 -10.97 -12.00
N ALA A 58 -5.30 -10.61 -11.71
CA ALA A 58 -6.12 -11.21 -10.64
C ALA A 58 -6.31 -12.74 -10.77
N LYS A 59 -6.12 -13.31 -11.97
CA LYS A 59 -6.20 -14.76 -12.22
C LYS A 59 -4.91 -15.52 -11.89
N LEU A 60 -3.79 -14.82 -11.69
CA LEU A 60 -2.53 -15.45 -11.31
C LEU A 60 -2.59 -15.93 -9.85
N PRO A 61 -1.81 -16.94 -9.46
CA PRO A 61 -1.58 -17.30 -8.06
C PRO A 61 -1.17 -16.08 -7.21
N LEU A 62 -1.63 -16.04 -5.95
CA LEU A 62 -1.32 -14.92 -5.03
C LEU A 62 0.19 -14.68 -4.89
N ILE A 63 0.99 -15.75 -4.88
CA ILE A 63 2.44 -15.63 -4.76
C ILE A 63 3.05 -14.86 -5.94
N ASP A 64 2.55 -15.08 -7.17
CA ASP A 64 3.03 -14.40 -8.36
C ASP A 64 2.60 -12.93 -8.38
N ARG A 65 1.39 -12.64 -7.89
CA ARG A 65 0.89 -11.25 -7.75
C ARG A 65 1.71 -10.48 -6.73
N LYS A 66 2.04 -11.10 -5.59
CA LYS A 66 2.91 -10.51 -4.56
C LYS A 66 4.33 -10.28 -5.08
N ALA A 67 4.92 -11.23 -5.79
CA ALA A 67 6.25 -11.04 -6.38
C ALA A 67 6.28 -9.88 -7.39
N ARG A 68 5.23 -9.74 -8.21
CA ARG A 68 5.09 -8.58 -9.11
C ARG A 68 4.91 -7.27 -8.34
N LEU A 69 4.11 -7.27 -7.28
CA LEU A 69 3.90 -6.11 -6.43
C LEU A 69 5.22 -5.67 -5.74
N GLU A 70 5.97 -6.61 -5.18
CA GLU A 70 7.28 -6.38 -4.56
C GLU A 70 8.24 -5.67 -5.52
N GLY A 71 8.27 -6.11 -6.78
CA GLY A 71 9.09 -5.50 -7.83
C GLY A 71 8.75 -4.05 -8.17
N LEU A 72 7.60 -3.52 -7.71
CA LEU A 72 7.23 -2.12 -7.88
C LEU A 72 7.75 -1.21 -6.75
N PHE A 73 8.21 -1.79 -5.64
CA PHE A 73 8.62 -1.05 -4.45
C PHE A 73 10.13 -0.80 -4.45
N SER A 74 10.52 0.40 -4.02
CA SER A 74 11.92 0.75 -3.75
C SER A 74 12.09 1.08 -2.27
N THR A 75 13.34 1.11 -1.79
CA THR A 75 13.67 1.35 -0.37
C THR A 75 13.22 2.75 0.12
N ASP A 76 12.94 3.68 -0.78
CA ASP A 76 12.63 5.08 -0.44
C ASP A 76 11.21 5.48 -0.91
N MET A 77 10.19 4.93 -0.25
CA MET A 77 8.80 5.29 -0.48
C MET A 77 8.09 5.66 0.83
N PRO A 78 8.19 6.92 1.29
CA PRO A 78 7.56 7.37 2.53
C PRO A 78 6.04 7.14 2.52
N GLY A 79 5.54 6.54 3.60
CA GLY A 79 4.11 6.25 3.79
C GLY A 79 3.58 5.08 2.96
N LEU A 80 4.43 4.35 2.24
CA LEU A 80 4.06 3.16 1.47
C LEU A 80 4.88 1.96 1.93
N ARG A 81 4.22 0.82 2.19
CA ARG A 81 4.82 -0.39 2.74
C ARG A 81 4.32 -1.63 2.00
N PHE A 82 5.17 -2.64 1.87
CA PHE A 82 4.90 -3.96 1.30
C PHE A 82 5.45 -5.03 2.26
#